data_AF-A0A365T5V4-F1
#
_entry.id   AF-A0A365T5V4-F1
#
_cell.length_a   1.000
_cell.length_b   1.000
_cell.length_c   1.000
_cell.angle_alpha   90.00
_cell.angle_beta   90.00
_cell.angle_gamma   90.00
#
_symmetry.space_group_name_H-M   'P 1'
#
loop_
_entity.id
_entity.type
_entity.pdbx_description
1 polymer ?
#
loop_
_entity_poly.entity_id
_entity_poly.type
_entity_poly.pdbx_seq_one_letter_code
_entity_poly.pdbx_strand_id
1 'polypeptide(L)'
;MSRDSQPLTTYSGQGNSFQTYLLAIGIFICSAGFLTLIKAWDLSGISQVLRLEYFGVGLILASIALAFRDQGMKRAWIFVFAFGAGFGIHLVGMGITGEMPGLPFRVLWAGVVGAVTAAILGTLGGAIGIGLRRLIVRQESGQ
;
A
#
# COMPACT_ATOMS: atom_id res chain seq x y z
N MET A 1 -20.67 14.31 52.65
CA MET A 1 -19.44 14.27 51.85
C MET A 1 -19.56 13.11 50.88
N SER A 2 -20.09 13.38 49.68
CA SER A 2 -20.37 12.37 48.65
C SER A 2 -19.18 12.32 47.70
N ARG A 3 -18.57 11.14 47.53
CA ARG A 3 -17.50 10.91 46.54
C ARG A 3 -18.16 10.60 45.21
N ASP A 4 -18.12 11.56 44.31
CA ASP A 4 -18.51 11.40 42.91
C ASP A 4 -17.59 10.37 42.25
N SER A 5 -18.18 9.22 41.94
CA SER A 5 -17.55 8.12 41.23
C SER A 5 -17.62 8.43 39.75
N GLN A 6 -16.56 9.02 39.17
CA GLN A 6 -16.50 9.20 37.73
C GLN A 6 -16.43 7.83 37.03
N PRO A 7 -17.26 7.59 36.00
CA PRO A 7 -17.17 6.37 35.21
C PRO A 7 -15.86 6.40 34.41
N LEU A 8 -15.01 5.39 34.64
CA LEU A 8 -13.87 5.09 33.78
C LEU A 8 -14.39 4.92 32.35
N THR A 9 -14.02 5.84 31.46
CA THR A 9 -14.16 5.67 30.02
C THR A 9 -13.27 4.50 29.60
N THR A 10 -13.89 3.33 29.43
CA THR A 10 -13.26 2.12 28.94
C THR A 10 -12.68 2.39 27.56
N TYR A 11 -11.35 2.31 27.47
CA TYR A 11 -10.54 2.54 26.30
C TYR A 11 -10.96 1.58 25.17
N SER A 12 -11.45 2.11 24.06
CA SER A 12 -11.83 1.39 22.85
C SER A 12 -10.58 0.88 22.08
N GLY A 13 -9.81 -0.02 22.69
CA GLY A 13 -8.58 -0.58 22.12
C GLY A 13 -8.79 -1.74 21.13
N GLN A 14 -10.01 -2.26 21.01
CA GLN A 14 -10.28 -3.52 20.30
C GLN A 14 -10.52 -3.36 18.78
N GLY A 15 -10.74 -2.13 18.29
CA GLY A 15 -10.91 -1.85 16.86
C GLY A 15 -9.61 -1.84 16.04
N ASN A 16 -8.45 -1.65 16.68
CA ASN A 16 -7.19 -1.42 15.97
C ASN A 16 -6.43 -2.71 15.64
N SER A 17 -6.54 -3.75 16.46
CA SER A 17 -5.83 -5.02 16.27
C SER A 17 -6.35 -5.76 15.04
N PHE A 18 -7.68 -5.86 14.87
CA PHE A 18 -8.28 -6.50 13.69
C PHE A 18 -7.89 -5.78 12.39
N GLN A 19 -7.90 -4.45 12.40
CA GLN A 19 -7.45 -3.65 11.27
C GLN A 19 -5.97 -3.88 10.95
N THR A 20 -5.13 -4.04 11.97
CA THR A 20 -3.70 -4.34 11.80
C THR A 20 -3.49 -5.73 11.21
N TYR A 21 -4.24 -6.74 11.64
CA TYR A 21 -4.19 -8.09 11.06
C TYR A 21 -4.63 -8.11 9.60
N LEU A 22 -5.72 -7.42 9.25
CA LEU A 22 -6.15 -7.32 7.85
C LEU A 22 -5.10 -6.64 6.97
N LEU A 23 -4.44 -5.61 7.50
CA LEU A 23 -3.40 -4.89 6.78
C LEU A 23 -2.15 -5.77 6.61
N ALA A 24 -1.78 -6.53 7.64
CA ALA A 24 -0.69 -7.50 7.58
C ALA A 24 -0.98 -8.65 6.59
N ILE A 25 -2.19 -9.21 6.62
CA ILE A 25 -2.63 -10.26 5.69
C ILE A 25 -2.70 -9.72 4.27
N GLY A 26 -3.22 -8.51 4.07
CA GLY A 26 -3.29 -7.86 2.76
C GLY A 26 -1.90 -7.62 2.17
N ILE A 27 -0.96 -7.13 2.97
CA ILE A 27 0.45 -6.99 2.57
C ILE A 27 1.04 -8.36 2.25
N PHE A 28 0.80 -9.37 3.08
CA PHE A 28 1.33 -10.72 2.88
C PHE A 28 0.82 -11.37 1.59
N ILE A 29 -0.49 -11.36 1.36
CA ILE A 29 -1.12 -11.91 0.15
C ILE A 29 -0.63 -11.17 -1.08
N CYS A 30 -0.57 -9.84 -1.01
CA CYS A 30 -0.12 -9.06 -2.15
C CYS A 30 1.37 -9.31 -2.44
N SER A 31 2.23 -9.39 -1.42
CA SER A 31 3.65 -9.77 -1.57
C SER A 31 3.81 -11.19 -2.12
N ALA A 32 3.01 -12.15 -1.66
CA ALA A 32 3.01 -13.52 -2.18
C ALA A 32 2.55 -13.57 -3.64
N GLY A 33 1.48 -12.84 -3.99
CA GLY A 33 0.99 -12.74 -5.37
C GLY A 33 2.03 -12.11 -6.29
N PHE A 34 2.69 -11.04 -5.84
CA PHE A 34 3.78 -10.39 -6.57
C PHE A 34 4.95 -11.34 -6.81
N LEU A 35 5.44 -12.05 -5.77
CA LEU A 35 6.52 -13.04 -5.91
C LEU A 35 6.15 -14.19 -6.85
N THR A 36 4.88 -14.62 -6.85
CA THR A 36 4.39 -15.69 -7.73
C THR A 36 4.35 -15.22 -9.19
N LEU A 37 3.88 -14.00 -9.44
CA LEU A 37 3.88 -13.35 -10.76
C LEU A 37 5.30 -13.17 -11.30
N ILE A 38 6.23 -12.77 -10.43
CA ILE A 38 7.65 -12.64 -10.77
C ILE A 38 8.23 -13.96 -11.23
N LYS A 39 7.98 -15.03 -10.46
CA LYS A 39 8.55 -16.34 -10.73
C LYS A 39 7.98 -16.96 -12.01
N ALA A 40 6.74 -16.63 -12.36
CA ALA A 40 6.09 -17.13 -13.57
C ALA A 40 6.59 -16.46 -14.87
N TRP A 41 7.27 -15.31 -14.81
CA TRP A 41 7.61 -14.48 -15.98
C TRP A 41 9.11 -14.29 -16.18
N ASP A 42 9.92 -15.30 -15.83
CA ASP A 42 11.38 -15.31 -15.99
C ASP A 42 11.79 -15.49 -17.47
N LEU A 43 11.50 -14.48 -18.29
CA LEU A 43 11.88 -14.37 -19.70
C LEU A 43 12.73 -13.11 -19.90
N SER A 44 14.03 -13.33 -20.10
CA SER A 44 15.07 -12.46 -20.67
C SER A 44 14.80 -10.93 -20.75
N GLY A 45 15.47 -10.16 -19.88
CA GLY A 45 15.94 -8.77 -20.10
C GLY A 45 14.92 -7.64 -20.32
N ILE A 46 14.01 -7.79 -21.28
CA ILE A 46 12.88 -6.89 -21.59
C ILE A 46 11.85 -6.88 -20.44
N SER A 47 11.86 -7.92 -19.60
CA SER A 47 10.94 -8.13 -18.50
C SER A 47 11.04 -7.10 -17.36
N GLN A 48 12.17 -6.42 -17.15
CA GLN A 48 12.29 -5.49 -16.01
C GLN A 48 11.40 -4.25 -16.14
N VAL A 49 11.33 -3.64 -17.34
CA VAL A 49 10.50 -2.46 -17.58
C VAL A 49 9.01 -2.84 -17.54
N LEU A 50 8.63 -3.90 -18.25
CA LEU A 50 7.25 -4.41 -18.22
C LEU A 50 6.82 -4.76 -16.78
N ARG A 51 7.70 -5.36 -15.99
CA ARG A 51 7.43 -5.74 -14.60
C ARG A 51 7.23 -4.52 -13.70
N LEU A 52 7.95 -3.43 -13.95
CA LEU A 52 7.74 -2.16 -13.25
C LEU A 52 6.38 -1.54 -13.63
N GLU A 53 6.01 -1.60 -14.91
CA GLU A 53 4.72 -1.12 -15.39
C GLU A 53 3.56 -1.91 -14.79
N TYR A 54 3.58 -3.25 -14.85
CA TYR A 54 2.55 -4.09 -14.23
C TYR A 54 2.45 -3.88 -12.72
N PHE A 55 3.57 -3.67 -12.04
CA PHE A 55 3.60 -3.34 -10.61
C PHE A 55 2.92 -1.99 -10.33
N GLY A 56 3.23 -0.97 -11.11
CA GLY A 56 2.60 0.35 -11.01
C GLY A 56 1.09 0.30 -11.26
N VAL A 57 0.67 -0.38 -12.33
CA VAL A 57 -0.75 -0.55 -12.67
C VAL A 57 -1.49 -1.33 -11.57
N GLY A 58 -0.91 -2.42 -11.07
CA GLY A 58 -1.46 -3.20 -9.96
C GLY A 58 -1.62 -2.36 -8.70
N LEU A 59 -0.63 -1.52 -8.37
CA LEU A 59 -0.69 -0.62 -7.22
C LEU A 59 -1.77 0.44 -7.38
N ILE A 60 -1.96 1.00 -8.58
CA ILE A 60 -3.03 1.96 -8.85
C ILE A 60 -4.40 1.30 -8.66
N LEU A 61 -4.62 0.13 -9.27
CA LEU A 61 -5.88 -0.59 -9.16
C LEU A 61 -6.21 -0.96 -7.70
N ALA A 62 -5.22 -1.47 -6.96
CA ALA A 62 -5.39 -1.77 -5.54
C ALA A 62 -5.68 -0.50 -4.73
N SER A 63 -5.02 0.62 -5.03
CA SER A 63 -5.25 1.91 -4.38
C SER A 63 -6.64 2.46 -4.64
N ILE A 64 -7.13 2.34 -5.89
CA ILE A 64 -8.49 2.71 -6.26
C ILE A 64 -9.49 1.89 -5.46
N ALA A 65 -9.33 0.57 -5.44
CA ALA A 65 -10.22 -0.34 -4.71
C ALA A 65 -10.23 -0.05 -3.19
N LEU A 66 -9.06 0.17 -2.59
CA LEU A 66 -8.92 0.52 -1.17
C LEU A 66 -9.57 1.87 -0.86
N ALA A 67 -9.31 2.90 -1.67
CA ALA A 67 -9.89 4.23 -1.47
C ALA A 67 -11.41 4.23 -1.69
N PHE A 68 -11.90 3.43 -2.64
CA PHE A 68 -13.33 3.23 -2.88
C PHE A 68 -14.01 2.56 -1.68
N ARG A 69 -13.41 1.51 -1.12
CA ARG A 69 -13.95 0.76 0.02
C ARG A 69 -13.93 1.56 1.33
N ASP A 70 -12.78 2.16 1.65
CA ASP A 70 -12.55 2.79 2.96
C ASP A 70 -12.83 4.29 2.98
N GLN A 71 -13.23 4.89 1.85
CA GLN A 71 -13.51 6.33 1.69
C GLN A 71 -12.37 7.25 2.17
N GLY A 72 -11.14 6.76 2.17
CA GLY A 72 -10.02 7.45 2.77
C GLY A 72 -8.69 7.19 2.07
N MET A 73 -7.91 8.26 1.86
CA MET A 73 -6.58 8.17 1.23
C MET A 73 -5.52 7.53 2.13
N LYS A 74 -5.68 7.59 3.46
CA LYS A 74 -4.65 7.14 4.42
C LYS A 74 -4.26 5.66 4.22
N ARG A 75 -5.24 4.77 4.04
CA ARG A 75 -4.98 3.34 3.89
C ARG A 75 -4.39 3.00 2.52
N ALA A 76 -4.84 3.67 1.46
CA ALA A 76 -4.22 3.56 0.14
C ALA A 76 -2.74 4.01 0.18
N TRP A 77 -2.45 5.12 0.86
CA TRP A 77 -1.07 5.61 1.05
C TRP A 77 -0.19 4.62 1.80
N ILE A 78 -0.64 4.09 2.94
CA ILE A 78 0.13 3.13 3.74
C ILE A 78 0.37 1.84 2.93
N PHE A 79 -0.65 1.39 2.20
CA PHE A 79 -0.53 0.20 1.35
C PHE A 79 0.52 0.40 0.25
N VAL A 80 0.43 1.49 -0.52
CA VAL A 80 1.39 1.77 -1.59
C VAL A 80 2.79 2.02 -1.05
N PHE A 81 2.90 2.66 0.12
CA PHE A 81 4.18 2.85 0.79
C PHE A 81 4.83 1.50 1.14
N ALA A 82 4.11 0.61 1.81
CA ALA A 82 4.62 -0.70 2.20
C ALA A 82 5.04 -1.52 0.97
N PHE A 83 4.24 -1.45 -0.10
CA PHE A 83 4.53 -2.13 -1.35
C PHE A 83 5.76 -1.56 -2.08
N GLY A 84 5.82 -0.24 -2.25
CA GLY A 84 6.94 0.45 -2.87
C GLY A 84 8.24 0.26 -2.06
N ALA A 85 8.17 0.26 -0.73
CA ALA A 85 9.31 0.00 0.12
C ALA A 85 9.83 -1.44 -0.03
N GLY A 86 8.93 -2.44 -0.01
CA GLY A 86 9.30 -3.83 -0.25
C GLY A 86 9.95 -4.04 -1.61
N PHE A 87 9.40 -3.39 -2.65
CA PHE A 87 9.97 -3.41 -3.99
C PHE A 87 11.34 -2.72 -4.07
N GLY A 88 11.52 -1.57 -3.39
CA GLY A 88 12.78 -0.85 -3.30
C GLY A 88 13.91 -1.69 -2.69
N ILE A 89 13.61 -2.48 -1.65
CA ILE A 89 14.58 -3.44 -1.07
C ILE A 89 15.04 -4.45 -2.12
N HIS A 90 14.12 -4.96 -2.94
CA HIS A 90 14.44 -5.95 -3.97
C HIS A 90 15.23 -5.36 -5.16
N LEU A 91 14.95 -4.13 -5.58
CA LEU A 91 15.71 -3.45 -6.62
C LEU A 91 17.18 -3.26 -6.23
N VAL A 92 17.43 -2.88 -4.97
CA VAL A 92 18.79 -2.70 -4.46
C VAL A 92 19.55 -4.01 -4.36
N GLY A 93 18.86 -5.11 -4.09
CA GLY A 93 19.45 -6.45 -4.11
C GLY A 93 19.95 -6.90 -5.48
N MET A 94 19.44 -6.31 -6.57
CA MET A 94 19.85 -6.62 -7.96
C MET A 94 21.07 -5.83 -8.45
N GLY A 95 21.73 -5.04 -7.59
CA GLY A 95 23.10 -4.59 -7.85
C GLY A 95 23.22 -3.45 -8.85
N ILE A 96 22.74 -2.25 -8.48
CA ILE A 96 23.06 -1.00 -9.22
C ILE A 96 24.59 -0.75 -9.26
N THR A 97 25.35 -1.33 -8.32
CA THR A 97 26.80 -1.15 -8.16
C THR A 97 27.59 -2.46 -8.19
N GLY A 98 26.98 -3.60 -8.49
CA GLY A 98 27.64 -4.93 -8.46
C GLY A 98 28.00 -5.48 -7.07
N GLU A 99 28.16 -4.61 -6.07
CA GLU A 99 28.32 -4.99 -4.65
C GLU A 99 26.98 -4.93 -3.90
N MET A 100 26.76 -5.84 -2.95
CA MET A 100 25.60 -5.77 -2.06
C MET A 100 25.73 -4.55 -1.14
N PRO A 101 24.88 -3.52 -1.29
CA PRO A 101 24.97 -2.35 -0.42
C PRO A 101 24.51 -2.70 0.99
N GLY A 102 25.10 -2.02 1.96
CA GLY A 102 24.87 -2.26 3.39
C GLY A 102 23.41 -2.11 3.80
N LEU A 103 23.05 -2.80 4.90
CA LEU A 103 21.71 -2.76 5.49
C LEU A 103 21.14 -1.33 5.71
N PRO A 104 21.90 -0.33 6.22
CA PRO A 104 21.36 1.02 6.39
C PRO A 104 20.96 1.68 5.06
N PHE A 105 21.73 1.46 3.99
CA PHE A 105 21.41 1.97 2.67
C PHE A 105 20.12 1.35 2.13
N ARG A 106 19.94 0.04 2.29
CA ARG A 106 18.72 -0.67 1.87
C ARG A 106 17.48 -0.13 2.56
N VAL A 107 17.56 0.11 3.87
CA VAL A 107 16.44 0.63 4.66
C VAL A 107 16.09 2.07 4.23
N LEU A 108 17.11 2.94 4.09
CA LEU A 108 16.90 4.32 3.64
C LEU A 108 16.29 4.35 2.23
N TRP A 109 16.85 3.56 1.32
CA TRP A 109 16.38 3.46 -0.06
C TRP A 109 14.94 2.93 -0.14
N ALA A 110 14.61 1.88 0.62
CA ALA A 110 13.26 1.37 0.73
C ALA A 110 12.28 2.44 1.20
N GLY A 111 12.66 3.23 2.21
CA GLY A 111 11.87 4.35 2.68
C GLY A 111 11.63 5.41 1.60
N VAL A 112 12.68 5.80 0.86
CA VAL A 112 12.60 6.79 -0.22
C VAL A 112 11.72 6.27 -1.36
N VAL A 113 11.98 5.07 -1.87
CA VAL A 113 11.17 4.46 -2.93
C VAL A 113 9.73 4.35 -2.47
N GLY A 114 9.47 3.77 -1.29
CA GLY A 114 8.13 3.65 -0.74
C GLY A 114 7.41 5.00 -0.64
N ALA A 115 8.08 6.04 -0.15
CA ALA A 115 7.51 7.38 0.00
C ALA A 115 7.17 8.02 -1.35
N VAL A 116 8.08 7.97 -2.32
CA VAL A 116 7.84 8.49 -3.68
C VAL A 116 6.70 7.74 -4.36
N THR A 117 6.73 6.41 -4.27
CA THR A 117 5.69 5.53 -4.84
C THR A 117 4.32 5.86 -4.24
N ALA A 118 4.24 6.02 -2.91
CA ALA A 118 2.99 6.37 -2.21
C ALA A 118 2.49 7.77 -2.57
N ALA A 119 3.40 8.75 -2.65
CA ALA A 119 3.05 10.12 -3.01
C ALA A 119 2.46 10.19 -4.43
N ILE A 120 3.02 9.44 -5.38
CA ILE A 120 2.53 9.42 -6.77
C ILE A 120 1.33 8.50 -6.91
N LEU A 121 1.53 7.19 -6.78
CA LEU A 121 0.52 6.17 -7.12
C LEU A 121 -0.59 6.12 -6.07
N GLY A 122 -0.27 6.30 -4.79
CA GLY A 122 -1.26 6.34 -3.71
C GLY A 122 -2.16 7.55 -3.78
N THR A 123 -1.63 8.73 -4.14
CA THR A 123 -2.45 9.93 -4.36
C THR A 123 -3.31 9.80 -5.61
N LEU A 124 -2.73 9.35 -6.73
CA LEU A 124 -3.44 9.22 -8.00
C LEU A 124 -4.57 8.19 -7.88
N GLY A 125 -4.26 6.97 -7.42
CA GLY A 125 -5.25 5.92 -7.23
C GLY A 125 -6.28 6.28 -6.16
N GLY A 126 -5.85 6.93 -5.06
CA GLY A 126 -6.75 7.40 -4.01
C GLY A 126 -7.75 8.46 -4.49
N ALA A 127 -7.28 9.45 -5.25
CA ALA A 127 -8.12 10.51 -5.82
C ALA A 127 -9.13 9.93 -6.82
N ILE A 128 -8.69 9.02 -7.68
CA ILE A 128 -9.56 8.32 -8.65
C ILE A 128 -10.63 7.51 -7.91
N GLY A 129 -10.27 6.70 -6.92
CA GLY A 129 -11.22 5.89 -6.16
C GLY A 129 -12.28 6.71 -5.44
N ILE A 130 -11.88 7.82 -4.81
CA ILE A 130 -12.83 8.75 -4.16
C ILE A 130 -13.73 9.43 -5.21
N GLY A 131 -13.15 9.85 -6.34
CA GLY A 131 -13.89 10.47 -7.44
C GLY A 131 -14.97 9.56 -8.02
N LEU A 132 -14.61 8.31 -8.36
CA LEU A 132 -15.54 7.30 -8.88
C LEU A 132 -16.71 7.06 -7.92
N ARG A 133 -16.43 6.92 -6.61
CA ARG A 133 -17.48 6.69 -5.63
C ARG A 133 -18.47 7.86 -5.56
N ARG A 134 -17.98 9.10 -5.59
CA ARG A 134 -18.84 10.29 -5.60
C ARG A 134 -19.73 10.35 -6.84
N LEU A 135 -19.22 9.92 -7.99
CA LEU A 135 -20.00 9.86 -9.22
C LEU A 135 -21.12 8.82 -9.14
N ILE A 136 -20.84 7.62 -8.63
CA ILE A 136 -21.83 6.55 -8.47
C ILE A 136 -22.94 6.97 -7.49
N VAL A 137 -22.56 7.48 -6.31
CA VAL A 137 -23.54 7.95 -5.31
C VAL A 137 -24.42 9.07 -5.86
N ARG A 138 -23.85 9.97 -6.68
CA ARG A 138 -24.62 11.06 -7.31
C ARG A 138 -25.66 10.55 -8.31
N GLN A 139 -25.37 9.46 -9.01
CA GLN A 139 -26.34 8.80 -9.91
C GLN A 139 -27.48 8.16 -9.13
N GLU A 140 -27.20 7.53 -7.99
CA GLU A 140 -28.21 6.91 -7.12
C GLU A 140 -29.15 7.93 -6.45
N SER A 141 -28.67 9.14 -6.17
CA SER A 141 -29.48 10.21 -5.55
C SER A 141 -30.32 11.03 -6.53
N GLY A 142 -30.16 10.81 -7.84
CA GLY A 142 -30.85 11.53 -8.91
C GLY A 142 -32.09 10.82 -9.46
N GLN A 143 -32.46 9.69 -8.88
CA GLN A 143 -33.74 8.98 -9.10
C GLN A 143 -34.60 9.10 -7.85
#